data_AF-A0A7X2Z7P0-F1
#
_entry.id   AF-A0A7X2Z7P0-F1
#
_cell.length_a   1.000
_cell.length_b   1.000
_cell.length_c   1.000
_cell.angle_alpha   90.00
_cell.angle_beta   90.00
_cell.angle_gamma   90.00
#
_symmetry.space_group_name_H-M   'P 1'
#
loop_
_entity.id
_entity.type
_entity.pdbx_description
1 polymer ?
#
loop_
_entity_poly.entity_id
_entity_poly.type
_entity_poly.pdbx_seq_one_letter_code
_entity_poly.pdbx_strand_id
1 'polypeptide(L)'
;MLQRLKADHRRLVDRQGPAGSLRKLFAAAAIAVLTAGLLPMQQADAKAADGTTIIGDDVGDVLATDIKAYVQGKPIRSMNIDGYTAVVAEDLRQYGFDVVWTPADRKVTIYNRPAKTLEAPPIEQEAALPVGMKLSDVLYTDIRTYYGDQEIPSYNLNGRTAIRLNDLDRMGVVEWDERAKTISFTPAKSESPGYPPMENAPLVLREVNSIELKDIVIGNDTVVYQGQTIGKIVDGSPMISLAFMGEALGYDRTSPGSHSGCGQVTLCLYNGIFGMMAHAPNVTAYPEHPLDIQLYGSGGQRGRFPVKAVPADADSDVLVSERDLQQLFGYNSQWNPDTKKLDILYVDYKVDDYGLPADYRNYYYAPNAVGYMTGTVSQFPELRILDRRSIDRTSRASSIGLIGEAGAYDYGGRKGLSKYQFQTELRFDIGSYGYDLDLKVGQRILFSSELEFNLTPETADPVIDYPDPTGFGEISRISFDQPAQGYTETEAAEVVFSGTASKRVGSGLTVLVERQVYGGGYELDKKFEVPFEGDRFSFTVDTLDDYRYLTKVTVRSQVSYPRGTYEMDVARFYLKKPRPQS
;
A
#
# COMPACT_ATOMS: atom_id res chain seq x y z
N MET A 1 -14.30 51.11 -33.66
CA MET A 1 -15.71 51.18 -33.19
C MET A 1 -15.70 50.77 -31.71
N LEU A 2 -15.04 51.53 -30.81
CA LEU A 2 -15.42 52.80 -30.18
C LEU A 2 -16.74 52.71 -29.40
N GLN A 3 -16.63 52.96 -28.07
CA GLN A 3 -17.64 53.49 -27.13
C GLN A 3 -18.57 52.46 -26.43
N ARG A 4 -18.96 52.58 -25.15
CA ARG A 4 -18.77 53.59 -24.08
C ARG A 4 -19.46 53.11 -22.77
N LEU A 5 -18.82 53.42 -21.62
CA LEU A 5 -19.33 54.11 -20.40
C LEU A 5 -20.48 53.51 -19.54
N LYS A 6 -20.22 53.29 -18.22
CA LYS A 6 -20.52 54.13 -17.01
C LYS A 6 -21.88 53.78 -16.36
N ALA A 7 -21.98 53.40 -15.09
CA ALA A 7 -21.62 54.03 -13.79
C ALA A 7 -22.84 54.70 -13.12
N ASP A 8 -23.14 54.31 -11.87
CA ASP A 8 -23.43 55.15 -10.67
C ASP A 8 -24.15 54.27 -9.61
N HIS A 9 -23.75 54.11 -8.33
CA HIS A 9 -23.41 54.99 -7.20
C HIS A 9 -24.59 55.60 -6.39
N ARG A 10 -24.51 55.39 -5.06
CA ARG A 10 -25.14 56.12 -3.90
C ARG A 10 -26.57 55.70 -3.51
N ARG A 11 -27.01 55.65 -2.23
CA ARG A 11 -26.52 56.09 -0.89
C ARG A 11 -27.49 55.50 0.19
N LEU A 12 -27.01 54.96 1.33
CA LEU A 12 -26.88 55.54 2.70
C LEU A 12 -28.13 55.52 3.62
N VAL A 13 -27.84 55.21 4.91
CA VAL A 13 -28.53 55.52 6.20
C VAL A 13 -29.59 54.49 6.64
N ASP A 14 -29.46 53.65 7.68
CA ASP A 14 -29.01 53.73 9.10
C ASP A 14 -30.20 53.71 10.10
N ARG A 15 -29.95 53.07 11.26
CA ARG A 15 -30.63 53.15 12.58
C ARG A 15 -31.50 52.00 13.12
N GLN A 16 -30.84 51.26 14.03
CA GLN A 16 -31.12 51.11 15.48
C GLN A 16 -32.41 50.37 15.97
N GLY A 17 -32.20 49.37 16.85
CA GLY A 17 -33.20 48.78 17.78
C GLY A 17 -33.61 49.73 18.92
N PRO A 18 -34.01 49.31 20.15
CA PRO A 18 -33.84 47.99 20.80
C PRO A 18 -34.96 47.52 21.82
N ALA A 19 -34.72 46.35 22.44
CA ALA A 19 -34.91 45.93 23.87
C ALA A 19 -36.25 45.90 24.66
N GLY A 20 -36.40 44.81 25.45
CA GLY A 20 -36.92 44.77 26.86
C GLY A 20 -38.36 44.24 27.08
N SER A 21 -38.64 43.01 27.52
CA SER A 21 -38.57 42.35 28.86
C SER A 21 -39.75 42.56 29.85
N LEU A 22 -40.20 41.44 30.44
CA LEU A 22 -40.72 41.19 31.82
C LEU A 22 -42.23 41.28 32.18
N ARG A 23 -42.82 40.07 32.33
CA ARG A 23 -43.52 39.46 33.52
C ARG A 23 -44.89 39.94 34.07
N LYS A 24 -45.72 38.90 34.35
CA LYS A 24 -46.67 38.59 35.49
C LYS A 24 -48.15 38.50 35.06
N LEU A 25 -49.06 37.67 35.60
CA LEU A 25 -49.13 36.38 36.34
C LEU A 25 -50.65 36.09 36.56
N PHE A 26 -51.04 34.83 36.84
CA PHE A 26 -52.37 34.29 37.29
C PHE A 26 -53.43 33.96 36.20
N ALA A 27 -54.20 32.85 36.22
CA ALA A 27 -54.46 31.76 37.16
C ALA A 27 -54.94 30.46 36.43
N ALA A 28 -54.97 29.35 37.16
CA ALA A 28 -55.04 27.95 36.75
C ALA A 28 -56.41 27.38 36.31
N ALA A 29 -56.38 26.32 35.49
CA ALA A 29 -57.12 25.07 35.71
C ALA A 29 -56.52 23.94 34.84
N ALA A 30 -56.27 22.79 35.47
CA ALA A 30 -55.48 21.68 34.97
C ALA A 30 -56.31 20.62 34.23
N ILE A 31 -55.79 20.06 33.14
CA ILE A 31 -56.05 18.68 32.69
C ILE A 31 -54.73 18.10 32.16
N ALA A 32 -54.37 16.95 32.72
CA ALA A 32 -53.13 16.22 32.49
C ALA A 32 -53.10 15.53 31.13
N VAL A 33 -51.99 15.68 30.39
CA VAL A 33 -51.59 14.78 29.30
C VAL A 33 -50.08 14.53 29.43
N LEU A 34 -49.71 13.25 29.47
CA LEU A 34 -48.35 12.75 29.67
C LEU A 34 -47.37 13.37 28.66
N THR A 35 -46.41 14.13 29.19
CA THR A 35 -45.23 14.60 28.45
C THR A 35 -44.25 13.45 28.28
N ALA A 36 -43.90 13.15 27.03
CA ALA A 36 -42.68 12.45 26.66
C ALA A 36 -41.49 13.17 27.32
N GLY A 37 -40.72 12.43 28.12
CA GLY A 37 -39.53 12.94 28.77
C GLY A 37 -38.49 13.35 27.72
N LEU A 38 -38.19 14.64 27.69
CA LEU A 38 -36.91 15.16 27.21
C LEU A 38 -35.81 14.50 28.04
N LEU A 39 -35.19 13.45 27.50
CA LEU A 39 -33.89 13.01 27.97
C LEU A 39 -32.89 14.10 27.56
N PRO A 40 -32.06 14.60 28.48
CA PRO A 40 -30.94 15.45 28.10
C PRO A 40 -30.06 14.63 27.14
N MET A 41 -29.65 15.24 26.03
CA MET A 41 -28.46 14.78 25.30
C MET A 41 -27.32 14.80 26.32
N GLN A 42 -27.03 13.65 26.94
CA GLN A 42 -25.76 13.42 27.57
C GLN A 42 -24.74 13.42 26.43
N GLN A 43 -24.05 14.55 26.26
CA GLN A 43 -22.68 14.50 25.82
C GLN A 43 -22.02 13.44 26.72
N ALA A 44 -21.59 12.33 26.12
CA ALA A 44 -20.69 11.45 26.78
C ALA A 44 -19.44 12.29 27.05
N ASP A 45 -19.30 12.75 28.29
CA ASP A 45 -18.05 13.23 28.82
C ASP A 45 -17.06 12.08 28.65
N ALA A 46 -16.26 12.15 27.58
CA ALA A 46 -15.01 11.45 27.53
C ALA A 46 -14.29 11.83 28.82
N LYS A 47 -14.17 10.87 29.72
CA LYS A 47 -13.48 11.04 30.99
C LYS A 47 -12.06 11.46 30.61
N ALA A 48 -11.77 12.75 30.72
CA ALA A 48 -10.43 13.28 30.51
C ALA A 48 -9.53 12.62 31.54
N ALA A 49 -8.83 11.57 31.12
CA ALA A 49 -7.69 11.06 31.84
C ALA A 49 -6.59 12.12 31.69
N ASP A 50 -6.19 12.69 32.82
CA ASP A 50 -5.05 13.60 32.96
C ASP A 50 -3.74 12.79 32.82
N GLY A 51 -3.50 12.32 31.60
CA GLY A 51 -2.33 11.56 31.18
C GLY A 51 -2.17 11.70 29.68
N THR A 52 -0.99 12.07 29.22
CA THR A 52 -0.65 12.12 27.79
C THR A 52 -0.83 10.72 27.20
N THR A 53 -1.92 10.48 26.46
CA THR A 53 -2.14 9.25 25.70
C THR A 53 -1.02 9.08 24.68
N ILE A 54 -0.31 7.97 24.77
CA ILE A 54 0.77 7.59 23.86
C ILE A 54 0.19 6.65 22.80
N ILE A 55 0.71 6.73 21.57
CA ILE A 55 0.33 5.82 20.49
C ILE A 55 0.48 4.37 20.97
N GLY A 56 -0.58 3.57 20.84
CA GLY A 56 -0.62 2.18 21.31
C GLY A 56 -1.21 1.99 22.71
N ASP A 57 -1.58 3.05 23.43
CA ASP A 57 -2.33 2.92 24.68
C ASP A 57 -3.69 2.25 24.44
N ASP A 58 -4.09 1.35 25.33
CA ASP A 58 -5.44 0.78 25.34
C ASP A 58 -6.46 1.87 25.69
N VAL A 59 -7.40 2.11 24.78
CA VAL A 59 -8.48 3.11 24.93
C VAL A 59 -9.87 2.49 24.84
N GLY A 60 -9.99 1.16 24.77
CA GLY A 60 -11.28 0.49 24.69
C GLY A 60 -11.22 -0.97 24.23
N ASP A 61 -12.38 -1.60 24.11
CA ASP A 61 -12.50 -3.01 23.74
C ASP A 61 -13.21 -3.18 22.38
N VAL A 62 -12.73 -4.13 21.59
CA VAL A 62 -13.47 -4.70 20.47
C VAL A 62 -14.25 -5.91 20.96
N LEU A 63 -15.57 -5.91 20.77
CA LEU A 63 -16.45 -6.96 21.27
C LEU A 63 -17.13 -7.72 20.12
N ALA A 64 -17.34 -9.02 20.33
CA ALA A 64 -18.14 -9.87 19.45
C ALA A 64 -19.60 -9.40 19.41
N THR A 65 -20.21 -9.43 18.22
CA THR A 65 -21.60 -9.02 18.01
C THR A 65 -22.36 -10.02 17.15
N ASP A 66 -23.66 -10.15 17.39
CA ASP A 66 -24.60 -10.89 16.55
C ASP A 66 -25.28 -9.99 15.50
N ILE A 67 -24.90 -8.71 15.44
CA ILE A 67 -25.37 -7.76 14.43
C ILE A 67 -24.74 -8.08 13.08
N LYS A 68 -25.55 -8.15 12.03
CA LYS A 68 -25.08 -8.33 10.65
C LYS A 68 -24.96 -6.97 9.96
N ALA A 69 -23.78 -6.66 9.46
CA ALA A 69 -23.53 -5.44 8.71
C ALA A 69 -23.59 -5.69 7.19
N TYR A 70 -24.07 -4.70 6.46
CA TYR A 70 -24.13 -4.70 5.00
C TYR A 70 -23.59 -3.39 4.42
N VAL A 71 -22.80 -3.46 3.36
CA VAL A 71 -22.36 -2.30 2.57
C VAL A 71 -22.72 -2.54 1.12
N GLN A 72 -23.40 -1.59 0.49
CA GLN A 72 -23.96 -1.74 -0.87
C GLN A 72 -24.77 -3.04 -1.04
N GLY A 73 -25.52 -3.42 0.00
CA GLY A 73 -26.35 -4.63 0.02
C GLY A 73 -25.59 -5.95 0.12
N LYS A 74 -24.26 -5.92 0.26
CA LYS A 74 -23.42 -7.12 0.48
C LYS A 74 -23.03 -7.23 1.95
N PRO A 75 -23.04 -8.44 2.53
CA PRO A 75 -22.64 -8.62 3.92
C PRO A 75 -21.17 -8.25 4.09
N ILE A 76 -20.81 -7.56 5.18
CA ILE A 76 -19.44 -7.18 5.55
C ILE A 76 -19.15 -7.66 6.98
N ARG A 77 -17.90 -8.05 7.29
CA ARG A 77 -17.51 -8.40 8.66
C ARG A 77 -17.61 -7.17 9.55
N SER A 78 -18.17 -7.35 10.72
CA SER A 78 -18.40 -6.27 11.68
C SER A 78 -18.08 -6.68 13.10
N MET A 79 -17.80 -5.69 13.93
CA MET A 79 -17.53 -5.82 15.35
C MET A 79 -18.26 -4.72 16.12
N ASN A 80 -18.30 -4.83 17.44
CA ASN A 80 -18.80 -3.76 18.31
C ASN A 80 -17.63 -2.98 18.90
N ILE A 81 -17.65 -1.65 18.74
CA ILE A 81 -16.73 -0.71 19.37
C ILE A 81 -17.59 0.40 19.98
N ASP A 82 -17.42 0.66 21.28
CA ASP A 82 -18.17 1.66 22.04
C ASP A 82 -19.70 1.53 21.93
N GLY A 83 -20.22 0.31 21.76
CA GLY A 83 -21.66 0.07 21.57
C GLY A 83 -22.17 0.27 20.14
N TYR A 84 -21.30 0.65 19.19
CA TYR A 84 -21.65 0.85 17.78
C TYR A 84 -21.10 -0.27 16.90
N THR A 85 -21.78 -0.55 15.79
CA THR A 85 -21.28 -1.48 14.78
C THR A 85 -20.18 -0.82 13.95
N ALA A 86 -18.99 -1.39 14.01
CA ALA A 86 -17.81 -0.96 13.28
C ALA A 86 -17.39 -1.99 12.23
N VAL A 87 -16.75 -1.49 11.18
CA VAL A 87 -16.15 -2.27 10.09
C VAL A 87 -14.71 -1.82 9.91
N VAL A 88 -13.90 -2.66 9.30
CA VAL A 88 -12.54 -2.30 8.92
C VAL A 88 -12.57 -1.49 7.64
N ALA A 89 -11.96 -0.32 7.66
CA ALA A 89 -12.00 0.62 6.56
C ALA A 89 -11.43 -0.01 5.29
N GLU A 90 -10.30 -0.71 5.39
CA GLU A 90 -9.63 -1.34 4.26
C GLU A 90 -10.47 -2.43 3.57
N ASP A 91 -11.37 -3.11 4.31
CA ASP A 91 -12.29 -4.10 3.73
C ASP A 91 -13.25 -3.42 2.73
N LEU A 92 -13.55 -2.12 2.86
CA LEU A 92 -14.39 -1.36 1.93
C LEU A 92 -13.82 -1.29 0.51
N ARG A 93 -12.53 -1.59 0.30
CA ARG A 93 -11.92 -1.68 -1.04
C ARG A 93 -12.66 -2.66 -1.95
N GLN A 94 -13.20 -3.73 -1.38
CA GLN A 94 -13.99 -4.76 -2.07
C GLN A 94 -15.48 -4.39 -2.21
N TYR A 95 -15.91 -3.27 -1.62
CA TYR A 95 -17.30 -2.82 -1.58
C TYR A 95 -17.55 -1.59 -2.47
N GLY A 96 -16.71 -1.36 -3.50
CA GLY A 96 -16.87 -0.24 -4.43
C GLY A 96 -16.29 1.09 -3.92
N PHE A 97 -15.30 1.05 -3.02
CA PHE A 97 -14.59 2.22 -2.52
C PHE A 97 -13.10 2.14 -2.87
N ASP A 98 -12.43 3.29 -2.98
CA ASP A 98 -10.99 3.33 -2.76
C ASP A 98 -10.75 3.68 -1.30
N VAL A 99 -9.84 2.95 -0.67
CA VAL A 99 -9.40 3.22 0.70
C VAL A 99 -7.91 3.40 0.62
N VAL A 100 -7.46 4.62 0.84
CA VAL A 100 -6.10 5.05 0.54
C VAL A 100 -5.37 5.31 1.84
N TRP A 101 -4.31 4.55 2.10
CA TRP A 101 -3.39 4.80 3.19
C TRP A 101 -2.23 5.65 2.69
N THR A 102 -2.02 6.83 3.28
CA THR A 102 -0.88 7.71 2.99
C THR A 102 0.01 7.76 4.23
N PRO A 103 1.08 6.93 4.31
CA PRO A 103 1.90 6.82 5.52
C PRO A 103 2.56 8.14 5.93
N ALA A 104 3.01 8.93 4.94
CA ALA A 104 3.63 10.24 5.15
C ALA A 104 2.75 11.21 5.94
N ASP A 105 1.43 11.08 5.77
CA ASP A 105 0.42 11.95 6.38
C ASP A 105 -0.29 11.28 7.56
N ARG A 106 0.06 10.02 7.87
CA ARG A 106 -0.65 9.15 8.81
C ARG A 106 -2.17 9.22 8.60
N LYS A 107 -2.57 9.09 7.32
CA LYS A 107 -3.93 9.39 6.87
C LYS A 107 -4.55 8.20 6.14
N VAL A 108 -5.78 7.83 6.50
CA VAL A 108 -6.64 6.95 5.70
C VAL A 108 -7.72 7.80 5.03
N THR A 109 -7.92 7.65 3.72
CA THR A 109 -9.00 8.34 3.00
C THR A 109 -9.88 7.35 2.25
N ILE A 110 -11.18 7.41 2.50
CA ILE A 110 -12.20 6.59 1.86
C ILE A 110 -12.87 7.43 0.77
N TYR A 111 -12.90 6.89 -0.43
CA TYR A 111 -13.44 7.53 -1.62
C TYR A 111 -14.53 6.62 -2.19
N ASN A 112 -15.74 7.14 -2.32
CA ASN A 112 -16.82 6.43 -3.00
C ASN A 112 -16.50 6.27 -4.48
N ARG A 113 -16.51 5.05 -5.02
CA ARG A 113 -16.27 4.81 -6.45
C ARG A 113 -17.41 3.99 -7.04
N PRO A 114 -18.55 4.62 -7.37
CA PRO A 114 -19.70 3.92 -7.97
C PRO A 114 -19.36 3.15 -9.25
N ALA A 115 -18.31 3.56 -9.98
CA ALA A 115 -17.82 2.88 -11.17
C ALA A 115 -16.91 1.67 -10.88
N LYS A 116 -16.41 1.51 -9.65
CA LYS A 116 -15.55 0.40 -9.25
C LYS A 116 -16.37 -0.87 -9.07
N THR A 117 -15.86 -1.98 -9.59
CA THR A 117 -16.51 -3.29 -9.47
C THR A 117 -16.67 -3.68 -8.01
N LEU A 118 -17.82 -4.30 -7.69
CA LEU A 118 -18.13 -4.83 -6.38
C LEU A 118 -17.66 -6.28 -6.29
N GLU A 119 -16.63 -6.52 -5.46
CA GLU A 119 -15.94 -7.82 -5.33
C GLU A 119 -16.04 -8.38 -3.90
N ALA A 120 -17.17 -8.11 -3.23
CA ALA A 120 -17.38 -8.51 -1.84
C ALA A 120 -17.20 -10.04 -1.69
N PRO A 121 -16.25 -10.50 -0.86
CA PRO A 121 -16.01 -11.92 -0.66
C PRO A 121 -17.21 -12.57 0.06
N PRO A 122 -17.43 -13.88 -0.13
CA PRO A 122 -18.36 -14.60 0.73
C PRO A 122 -17.88 -14.50 2.18
N ILE A 123 -18.79 -14.17 3.09
CA ILE A 123 -18.50 -14.23 4.52
C ILE A 123 -18.78 -15.64 4.98
N GLU A 124 -17.72 -16.37 5.33
CA GLU A 124 -17.86 -17.66 5.99
C GLU A 124 -18.61 -17.48 7.30
N GLN A 125 -19.46 -18.44 7.61
CA GLN A 125 -20.23 -18.44 8.84
C GLN A 125 -19.27 -18.81 9.99
N GLU A 126 -18.58 -17.82 10.53
CA GLU A 126 -17.71 -18.01 11.69
C GLU A 126 -18.52 -18.62 12.84
N ALA A 127 -17.86 -19.46 13.66
CA ALA A 127 -18.49 -20.01 14.85
C ALA A 127 -19.01 -18.85 15.70
N ALA A 128 -20.31 -18.88 16.04
CA ALA A 128 -20.94 -17.80 16.78
C ALA A 128 -20.23 -17.60 18.13
N LEU A 129 -19.41 -16.55 18.22
CA LEU A 129 -18.79 -16.15 19.46
C LEU A 129 -19.86 -15.57 20.39
N PRO A 130 -19.76 -15.79 21.71
CA PRO A 130 -20.68 -15.18 22.66
C PRO A 130 -20.70 -13.65 22.49
N VAL A 131 -21.88 -13.07 22.32
CA VAL A 131 -22.06 -11.61 22.21
C VAL A 131 -21.42 -10.93 23.43
N GLY A 132 -20.62 -9.90 23.18
CA GLY A 132 -19.86 -9.19 24.22
C GLY A 132 -18.55 -9.85 24.63
N MET A 133 -18.16 -10.98 24.03
CA MET A 133 -16.82 -11.54 24.20
C MET A 133 -15.79 -10.56 23.64
N LYS A 134 -14.80 -10.19 24.46
CA LYS A 134 -13.66 -9.38 24.02
C LYS A 134 -12.87 -10.11 22.95
N LEU A 135 -12.70 -9.47 21.80
CA LEU A 135 -11.94 -9.96 20.65
C LEU A 135 -10.51 -9.41 20.67
N SER A 136 -10.37 -8.11 20.94
CA SER A 136 -9.09 -7.41 21.01
C SER A 136 -9.23 -6.07 21.73
N ASP A 137 -8.12 -5.39 21.97
CA ASP A 137 -8.08 -4.01 22.43
C ASP A 137 -8.30 -3.04 21.26
N VAL A 138 -8.78 -1.85 21.57
CA VAL A 138 -8.77 -0.67 20.71
C VAL A 138 -7.59 0.19 21.14
N LEU A 139 -6.69 0.47 20.21
CA LEU A 139 -5.46 1.20 20.51
C LEU A 139 -5.58 2.67 20.11
N TYR A 140 -5.03 3.56 20.94
CA TYR A 140 -4.88 4.97 20.59
C TYR A 140 -3.97 5.11 19.38
N THR A 141 -4.38 5.93 18.42
CA THR A 141 -3.59 6.24 17.23
C THR A 141 -3.71 7.71 16.87
N ASP A 142 -2.64 8.24 16.31
CA ASP A 142 -2.57 9.54 15.64
C ASP A 142 -2.93 9.44 14.14
N ILE A 143 -3.36 8.27 13.66
CA ILE A 143 -3.91 8.10 12.32
C ILE A 143 -5.25 8.83 12.22
N ARG A 144 -5.41 9.66 11.20
CA ARG A 144 -6.65 10.38 10.91
C ARG A 144 -7.37 9.77 9.70
N THR A 145 -8.66 9.53 9.85
CA THR A 145 -9.48 8.91 8.79
C THR A 145 -10.45 9.91 8.21
N TYR A 146 -10.61 9.86 6.89
CA TYR A 146 -11.45 10.77 6.12
C TYR A 146 -12.36 9.98 5.20
N TYR A 147 -13.55 10.51 4.94
CA TYR A 147 -14.35 10.15 3.78
C TYR A 147 -14.39 11.35 2.83
N GLY A 148 -13.75 11.22 1.67
CA GLY A 148 -13.43 12.37 0.83
C GLY A 148 -12.54 13.36 1.60
N ASP A 149 -13.07 14.56 1.82
CA ASP A 149 -12.44 15.65 2.56
C ASP A 149 -12.91 15.78 4.03
N GLN A 150 -13.91 15.00 4.44
CA GLN A 150 -14.48 15.07 5.79
C GLN A 150 -13.80 14.08 6.73
N GLU A 151 -13.22 14.58 7.83
CA GLU A 151 -12.68 13.74 8.90
C GLU A 151 -13.80 12.97 9.62
N ILE A 152 -13.56 11.68 9.87
CA ILE A 152 -14.44 10.79 10.60
C ILE A 152 -13.69 10.10 11.75
N PRO A 153 -14.37 9.76 12.85
CA PRO A 153 -13.76 8.98 13.92
C PRO A 153 -13.23 7.63 13.42
N SER A 154 -12.08 7.22 13.93
CA SER A 154 -11.48 5.93 13.61
C SER A 154 -10.74 5.34 14.79
N TYR A 155 -10.54 4.03 14.72
CA TYR A 155 -10.01 3.21 15.80
C TYR A 155 -8.91 2.31 15.26
N ASN A 156 -7.80 2.17 15.99
CA ASN A 156 -6.73 1.26 15.59
C ASN A 156 -6.97 -0.13 16.20
N LEU A 157 -7.06 -1.12 15.31
CA LEU A 157 -7.20 -2.52 15.65
C LEU A 157 -5.94 -3.27 15.21
N ASN A 158 -4.88 -3.21 16.03
CA ASN A 158 -3.61 -3.87 15.76
C ASN A 158 -3.05 -3.56 14.35
N GLY A 159 -3.02 -2.28 13.97
CA GLY A 159 -2.51 -1.82 12.69
C GLY A 159 -3.54 -1.73 11.56
N ARG A 160 -4.80 -2.11 11.82
CA ARG A 160 -5.94 -1.88 10.91
C ARG A 160 -6.79 -0.72 11.38
N THR A 161 -7.38 0.02 10.45
CA THR A 161 -8.25 1.15 10.77
C THR A 161 -9.71 0.69 10.78
N ALA A 162 -10.41 0.84 11.89
CA ALA A 162 -11.85 0.61 11.98
C ALA A 162 -12.63 1.92 12.04
N ILE A 163 -13.83 1.91 11.46
CA ILE A 163 -14.77 3.03 11.43
C ILE A 163 -16.17 2.53 11.82
N ARG A 164 -16.98 3.39 12.44
CA ARG A 164 -18.38 3.06 12.74
C ARG A 164 -19.24 3.35 11.52
N LEU A 165 -20.19 2.47 11.21
CA LEU A 165 -21.10 2.71 10.09
C LEU A 165 -21.97 3.96 10.31
N ASN A 166 -22.35 4.23 11.56
CA ASN A 166 -23.10 5.43 11.93
C ASN A 166 -22.38 6.74 11.60
N ASP A 167 -21.04 6.75 11.59
CA ASP A 167 -20.28 7.95 11.25
C ASP A 167 -20.33 8.27 9.74
N LEU A 168 -20.87 7.36 8.91
CA LEU A 168 -21.02 7.51 7.45
C LEU A 168 -22.39 8.09 7.04
N ASP A 169 -23.26 8.45 7.98
CA ASP A 169 -24.62 8.93 7.73
C ASP A 169 -24.71 10.20 6.86
N ARG A 170 -23.68 11.06 6.90
CA ARG A 170 -23.58 12.27 6.07
C ARG A 170 -23.17 11.99 4.63
N MET A 171 -22.76 10.77 4.31
CA MET A 171 -22.15 10.37 3.04
C MET A 171 -23.00 9.36 2.27
N GLY A 172 -24.16 9.01 2.83
CA GLY A 172 -25.05 7.99 2.29
C GLY A 172 -26.23 7.78 3.22
N VAL A 173 -26.79 6.59 3.18
CA VAL A 173 -27.90 6.18 4.05
C VAL A 173 -27.43 5.04 4.94
N VAL A 174 -27.57 5.22 6.25
CA VAL A 174 -27.34 4.18 7.26
C VAL A 174 -28.69 3.76 7.81
N GLU A 175 -29.03 2.48 7.68
CA GLU A 175 -30.31 1.93 8.15
C GLU A 175 -30.05 0.88 9.22
N TRP A 176 -30.74 1.00 10.36
CA TRP A 176 -30.72 0.04 11.46
C TRP A 176 -32.09 -0.64 11.57
N ASP A 177 -32.10 -1.98 11.51
CA ASP A 177 -33.27 -2.81 11.81
C ASP A 177 -33.01 -3.57 13.12
N GLU A 178 -33.66 -3.12 14.18
CA GLU A 178 -33.58 -3.72 15.51
C GLU A 178 -34.09 -5.16 15.56
N ARG A 179 -35.15 -5.49 14.80
CA ARG A 179 -35.76 -6.82 14.82
C ARG A 179 -34.89 -7.83 14.10
N ALA A 180 -34.32 -7.44 12.97
CA ALA A 180 -33.40 -8.28 12.20
C ALA A 180 -31.98 -8.27 12.76
N LYS A 181 -31.66 -7.33 13.66
CA LYS A 181 -30.30 -7.03 14.14
C LYS A 181 -29.35 -6.78 12.97
N THR A 182 -29.78 -5.95 12.04
CA THR A 182 -29.00 -5.62 10.84
C THR A 182 -28.76 -4.14 10.72
N ILE A 183 -27.54 -3.77 10.35
CA ILE A 183 -27.18 -2.42 9.95
C ILE A 183 -26.72 -2.42 8.50
N SER A 184 -27.12 -1.43 7.71
CA SER A 184 -26.68 -1.31 6.33
C SER A 184 -26.23 0.10 6.00
N PHE A 185 -25.21 0.20 5.13
CA PHE A 185 -24.75 1.47 4.56
C PHE A 185 -24.84 1.42 3.03
N THR A 186 -25.48 2.44 2.47
CA THR A 186 -25.52 2.69 1.01
C THR A 186 -24.94 4.08 0.74
N PRO A 187 -23.81 4.21 0.02
CA PRO A 187 -23.21 5.51 -0.24
C PRO A 187 -24.08 6.35 -1.18
N ALA A 188 -23.85 7.66 -1.20
CA ALA A 188 -24.46 8.55 -2.20
C ALA A 188 -24.15 8.08 -3.63
N LYS A 189 -25.06 8.33 -4.57
CA LYS A 189 -24.90 7.92 -5.98
C LYS A 189 -23.80 8.68 -6.73
N SER A 190 -23.36 9.81 -6.18
CA SER A 190 -22.30 10.62 -6.75
C SER A 190 -20.94 10.22 -6.17
N GLU A 191 -19.96 10.28 -7.05
CA GLU A 191 -18.57 10.46 -6.71
C GLU A 191 -18.42 11.74 -5.84
N SER A 192 -17.84 11.61 -4.64
CA SER A 192 -17.29 12.66 -3.76
C SER A 192 -16.48 13.74 -4.51
N PRO A 193 -16.48 14.99 -4.05
CA PRO A 193 -15.66 16.02 -4.68
C PRO A 193 -14.15 15.80 -4.49
N GLY A 194 -13.33 16.14 -5.51
CA GLY A 194 -11.88 16.33 -5.34
C GLY A 194 -10.98 15.09 -5.43
N TYR A 195 -11.44 14.02 -6.08
CA TYR A 195 -10.67 12.77 -6.16
C TYR A 195 -9.35 12.85 -6.95
N PRO A 196 -8.36 12.02 -6.57
CA PRO A 196 -7.33 11.61 -7.53
C PRO A 196 -7.95 10.77 -8.67
N PRO A 197 -7.35 10.75 -9.86
CA PRO A 197 -7.69 9.80 -10.92
C PRO A 197 -7.78 8.37 -10.39
N MET A 198 -8.75 7.59 -10.88
CA MET A 198 -8.81 6.17 -10.57
C MET A 198 -7.58 5.48 -11.16
N GLU A 199 -6.77 4.88 -10.30
CA GLU A 199 -5.58 4.14 -10.71
C GLU A 199 -5.78 2.66 -10.46
N ASN A 200 -5.42 1.84 -11.44
CA ASN A 200 -5.45 0.38 -11.32
C ASN A 200 -4.16 -0.18 -10.69
N ALA A 201 -3.34 0.69 -10.09
CA ALA A 201 -2.13 0.30 -9.38
C ALA A 201 -2.38 0.37 -7.87
N PRO A 202 -1.90 -0.60 -7.08
CA PRO A 202 -2.06 -0.61 -5.64
C PRO A 202 -1.25 0.50 -4.96
N LEU A 203 -0.21 1.01 -5.62
CA LEU A 203 0.64 2.08 -5.09
C LEU A 203 0.71 3.24 -6.09
N VAL A 204 0.46 4.45 -5.60
CA VAL A 204 0.62 5.68 -6.37
C VAL A 204 1.63 6.60 -5.69
N LEU A 205 2.71 6.89 -6.39
CA LEU A 205 3.74 7.82 -5.99
C LEU A 205 3.45 9.20 -6.58
N ARG A 206 3.60 10.25 -5.76
CA ARG A 206 3.40 11.64 -6.21
C ARG A 206 4.50 12.55 -5.71
N GLU A 207 5.03 13.35 -6.62
CA GLU A 207 5.99 14.41 -6.30
C GLU A 207 5.29 15.54 -5.52
N VAL A 208 5.75 15.87 -4.31
CA VAL A 208 5.06 16.85 -3.46
C VAL A 208 5.85 18.13 -3.21
N ASN A 209 7.18 18.05 -3.17
CA ASN A 209 8.04 19.21 -2.92
C ASN A 209 9.42 18.98 -3.54
N SER A 210 10.19 20.04 -3.69
CA SER A 210 11.60 19.99 -4.08
C SER A 210 12.41 20.98 -3.24
N ILE A 211 13.59 20.54 -2.79
CA ILE A 211 14.56 21.36 -2.06
C ILE A 211 15.79 21.52 -2.96
N GLU A 212 16.20 22.78 -3.15
CA GLU A 212 17.40 23.12 -3.90
C GLU A 212 18.46 23.71 -2.97
N LEU A 213 19.65 23.11 -2.94
CA LEU A 213 20.83 23.68 -2.31
C LEU A 213 21.80 24.10 -3.42
N LYS A 214 21.88 25.40 -3.69
CA LYS A 214 22.68 25.97 -4.78
C LYS A 214 23.99 26.54 -4.29
N ASP A 215 25.00 26.52 -5.16
CA ASP A 215 26.29 27.14 -4.95
C ASP A 215 27.06 26.60 -3.73
N ILE A 216 26.97 25.30 -3.43
CA ILE A 216 27.83 24.67 -2.41
C ILE A 216 29.28 24.70 -2.94
N VAL A 217 30.16 25.44 -2.27
CA VAL A 217 31.54 25.64 -2.71
C VAL A 217 32.41 24.50 -2.19
N ILE A 218 33.02 23.76 -3.11
CA ILE A 218 34.01 22.73 -2.80
C ILE A 218 35.40 23.36 -2.91
N GLY A 219 35.95 23.79 -1.76
CA GLY A 219 37.26 24.41 -1.66
C GLY A 219 38.42 23.40 -1.75
N ASN A 220 39.62 23.85 -1.42
CA ASN A 220 40.78 22.96 -1.35
C ASN A 220 40.79 22.13 -0.05
N ASP A 221 40.34 22.74 1.06
CA ASP A 221 40.34 22.11 2.39
C ASP A 221 38.94 22.02 3.01
N THR A 222 38.02 22.91 2.62
CA THR A 222 36.69 23.05 3.23
C THR A 222 35.57 22.95 2.21
N VAL A 223 34.39 22.56 2.67
CA VAL A 223 33.13 22.66 1.94
C VAL A 223 32.28 23.74 2.60
N VAL A 224 31.81 24.71 1.81
CA VAL A 224 31.12 25.91 2.32
C VAL A 224 29.78 26.09 1.63
N TYR A 225 28.74 26.35 2.42
CA TYR A 225 27.40 26.71 1.92
C TYR A 225 26.93 27.97 2.63
N GLN A 226 26.48 28.98 1.87
CA GLN A 226 26.00 30.26 2.40
C GLN A 226 26.95 30.92 3.42
N GLY A 227 28.26 30.77 3.21
CA GLY A 227 29.30 31.33 4.10
C GLY A 227 29.61 30.51 5.36
N GLN A 228 28.91 29.38 5.57
CA GLN A 228 29.17 28.45 6.66
C GLN A 228 29.96 27.24 6.18
N THR A 229 30.97 26.82 6.95
CA THR A 229 31.67 25.56 6.71
C THR A 229 30.77 24.40 7.11
N ILE A 230 30.42 23.56 6.13
CA ILE A 230 29.56 22.38 6.31
C ILE A 230 30.31 21.06 6.13
N GLY A 231 31.62 21.12 5.88
CA GLY A 231 32.44 19.95 5.62
C GLY A 231 33.89 20.27 5.31
N LYS A 232 34.66 19.23 4.99
CA LYS A 232 36.09 19.32 4.66
C LYS A 232 36.47 18.37 3.53
N ILE A 233 37.62 18.62 2.92
CA ILE A 233 38.19 17.74 1.90
C ILE A 233 39.12 16.73 2.58
N VAL A 234 38.91 15.44 2.33
CA VAL A 234 39.77 14.35 2.83
C VAL A 234 40.13 13.46 1.65
N ASP A 235 41.42 13.34 1.36
CA ASP A 235 41.94 12.55 0.22
C ASP A 235 41.22 12.89 -1.10
N GLY A 236 41.05 14.19 -1.36
CA GLY A 236 40.36 14.72 -2.55
C GLY A 236 38.85 14.47 -2.58
N SER A 237 38.27 13.87 -1.54
CA SER A 237 36.83 13.62 -1.43
C SER A 237 36.16 14.71 -0.57
N PRO A 238 35.06 15.35 -1.03
CA PRO A 238 34.28 16.23 -0.18
C PRO A 238 33.52 15.42 0.87
N MET A 239 33.83 15.67 2.14
CA MET A 239 33.18 15.08 3.30
C MET A 239 32.27 16.13 3.94
N ILE A 240 30.95 15.93 3.86
CA ILE A 240 29.94 16.90 4.27
C ILE A 240 29.23 16.38 5.54
N SER A 241 28.87 17.29 6.44
CA SER A 241 28.10 17.00 7.65
C SER A 241 26.80 16.27 7.32
N LEU A 242 26.65 15.08 7.92
CA LEU A 242 25.43 14.29 7.78
C LEU A 242 24.25 15.00 8.43
N ALA A 243 24.48 15.65 9.58
CA ALA A 243 23.43 16.39 10.26
C ALA A 243 22.97 17.61 9.47
N PHE A 244 23.90 18.43 8.94
CA PHE A 244 23.56 19.54 8.06
C PHE A 244 22.76 19.07 6.85
N MET A 245 23.22 18.02 6.17
CA MET A 245 22.51 17.51 4.99
C MET A 245 21.12 17.01 5.34
N GLY A 246 20.96 16.25 6.44
CA GLY A 246 19.66 15.81 6.91
C GLY A 246 18.70 16.97 7.17
N GLU A 247 19.11 17.93 7.98
CA GLU A 247 18.29 19.11 8.34
C GLU A 247 17.94 19.96 7.12
N ALA A 248 18.91 20.22 6.23
CA ALA A 248 18.70 20.98 5.01
C ALA A 248 17.68 20.30 4.07
N LEU A 249 17.56 18.97 4.14
CA LEU A 249 16.63 18.18 3.36
C LEU A 249 15.31 17.86 4.10
N GLY A 250 15.10 18.44 5.28
CA GLY A 250 13.84 18.33 6.03
C GLY A 250 13.75 17.13 6.97
N TYR A 251 14.88 16.56 7.39
CA TYR A 251 14.94 15.57 8.46
C TYR A 251 15.09 16.26 9.81
N ASP A 252 14.36 15.78 10.80
CA ASP A 252 14.50 16.22 12.18
C ASP A 252 15.59 15.42 12.89
N ARG A 253 16.37 16.11 13.74
CA ARG A 253 17.18 15.43 14.76
C ARG A 253 16.25 14.93 15.84
N THR A 254 16.11 13.63 15.94
CA THR A 254 15.23 13.00 16.91
C THR A 254 15.86 12.99 18.30
N SER A 255 15.12 13.43 19.32
CA SER A 255 15.59 13.38 20.71
C SER A 255 15.81 11.94 21.19
N PRO A 256 16.72 11.69 22.15
CA PRO A 256 16.91 10.39 22.78
C PRO A 256 15.57 9.81 23.26
N GLY A 257 15.25 8.58 22.83
CA GLY A 257 14.03 7.86 23.25
C GLY A 257 12.80 8.00 22.33
N SER A 258 12.84 8.88 21.32
CA SER A 258 11.73 9.02 20.35
C SER A 258 11.61 7.83 19.38
N HIS A 259 12.71 7.12 19.12
CA HIS A 259 12.74 5.83 18.41
C HIS A 259 13.77 4.92 19.10
N SER A 260 13.52 3.61 19.06
CA SER A 260 14.43 2.62 19.64
C SER A 260 15.83 2.76 19.04
N GLY A 261 16.84 3.00 19.89
CA GLY A 261 18.24 3.15 19.50
C GLY A 261 18.75 4.58 19.34
N CYS A 262 17.91 5.60 19.08
CA CYS A 262 18.39 6.98 18.85
C CYS A 262 19.17 7.59 20.03
N GLY A 263 18.97 7.11 21.26
CA GLY A 263 19.68 7.61 22.45
C GLY A 263 21.08 7.03 22.66
N GLN A 264 21.53 6.11 21.79
CA GLN A 264 22.79 5.37 21.95
C GLN A 264 23.75 5.57 20.75
N VAL A 265 23.45 6.53 19.88
CA VAL A 265 24.15 6.75 18.61
C VAL A 265 24.66 8.19 18.52
N THR A 266 25.60 8.44 17.60
CA THR A 266 26.17 9.78 17.34
C THR A 266 25.14 10.72 16.75
N LEU A 267 24.36 10.26 15.78
CA LEU A 267 23.33 11.05 15.13
C LEU A 267 22.13 10.18 14.75
N CYS A 268 20.93 10.69 15.01
CA CYS A 268 19.67 10.09 14.59
C CYS A 268 18.84 11.12 13.81
N LEU A 269 18.49 10.80 12.57
CA LEU A 269 17.70 11.64 11.66
C LEU A 269 16.41 10.93 11.27
N TYR A 270 15.28 11.62 11.23
CA TYR A 270 13.98 11.07 10.82
C TYR A 270 13.10 12.10 10.13
N ASN A 271 12.33 11.70 9.12
CA ASN A 271 11.42 12.60 8.39
C ASN A 271 9.94 12.19 8.48
N GLY A 272 9.58 11.33 9.42
CA GLY A 272 8.20 10.81 9.55
C GLY A 272 7.97 9.43 8.93
N ILE A 273 8.81 9.00 7.99
CA ILE A 273 8.72 7.68 7.33
C ILE A 273 10.05 6.94 7.36
N PHE A 274 11.15 7.64 7.08
CA PHE A 274 12.49 7.08 6.93
C PHE A 274 13.45 7.73 7.92
N GLY A 275 14.30 6.89 8.51
CA GLY A 275 15.26 7.30 9.51
C GLY A 275 16.63 6.69 9.31
N MET A 276 17.62 7.36 9.89
CA MET A 276 19.02 7.02 9.76
C MET A 276 19.69 7.12 11.13
N MET A 277 20.45 6.11 11.50
CA MET A 277 21.27 6.12 12.71
C MET A 277 22.74 5.93 12.37
N ALA A 278 23.55 6.89 12.79
CA ALA A 278 24.98 6.89 12.62
C ALA A 278 25.68 6.70 13.97
N HIS A 279 26.61 5.75 14.01
CA HIS A 279 27.55 5.57 15.11
C HIS A 279 28.86 6.32 14.84
N ALA A 280 29.76 6.35 15.82
CA ALA A 280 31.11 6.87 15.60
C ALA A 280 31.85 6.01 14.54
N PRO A 281 32.50 6.62 13.54
CA PRO A 281 33.21 5.87 12.49
C PRO A 281 34.43 5.14 13.05
N ASN A 282 34.65 3.89 12.62
CA ASN A 282 35.81 3.07 12.99
C ASN A 282 36.82 2.93 11.84
N VAL A 283 37.55 4.02 11.59
CA VAL A 283 38.50 4.16 10.47
C VAL A 283 39.62 3.13 10.50
N THR A 284 40.04 2.70 11.69
CA THR A 284 41.10 1.68 11.84
C THR A 284 40.64 0.29 11.40
N ALA A 285 39.38 -0.07 11.66
CA ALA A 285 38.85 -1.39 11.32
C ALA A 285 38.42 -1.49 9.85
N TYR A 286 37.82 -0.43 9.30
CA TYR A 286 37.26 -0.43 7.94
C TYR A 286 37.65 0.87 7.20
N PRO A 287 38.82 0.92 6.56
CA PRO A 287 39.36 2.17 6.03
C PRO A 287 38.57 2.74 4.83
N GLU A 288 37.91 1.90 4.03
CA GLU A 288 37.14 2.36 2.87
C GLU A 288 35.74 2.86 3.26
N HIS A 289 35.06 2.12 4.15
CA HIS A 289 33.72 2.42 4.64
C HIS A 289 33.65 2.22 6.16
N PRO A 290 34.15 3.19 6.95
CA PRO A 290 34.31 3.06 8.40
C PRO A 290 33.01 3.12 9.19
N LEU A 291 31.89 3.38 8.52
CA LEU A 291 30.60 3.57 9.15
C LEU A 291 29.51 2.84 8.37
N ASP A 292 28.76 1.99 9.05
CA ASP A 292 27.48 1.46 8.58
C ASP A 292 26.35 2.34 9.11
N ILE A 293 25.70 3.11 8.23
CA ILE A 293 24.49 3.83 8.59
C ILE A 293 23.35 2.83 8.70
N GLN A 294 22.74 2.73 9.87
CA GLN A 294 21.58 1.89 10.07
C GLN A 294 20.34 2.61 9.55
N LEU A 295 19.57 1.94 8.69
CA LEU A 295 18.39 2.49 8.02
C LEU A 295 17.13 1.98 8.71
N TYR A 296 16.17 2.87 8.94
CA TYR A 296 14.90 2.57 9.62
C TYR A 296 13.73 3.10 8.81
N GLY A 297 12.60 2.41 8.89
CA GLY A 297 11.35 2.85 8.28
C GLY A 297 10.17 2.59 9.23
N SER A 298 8.96 2.89 8.77
CA SER A 298 7.72 2.45 9.45
C SER A 298 7.75 0.93 9.63
N GLY A 299 7.95 0.45 10.87
CA GLY A 299 8.08 -0.97 11.21
C GLY A 299 9.47 -1.43 11.70
N GLY A 300 10.46 -0.54 11.81
CA GLY A 300 11.74 -0.82 12.49
C GLY A 300 12.96 -0.77 11.59
N GLN A 301 14.01 -1.52 11.95
CA GLN A 301 15.28 -1.55 11.19
C GLN A 301 15.08 -2.22 9.84
N ARG A 302 15.47 -1.52 8.77
CA ARG A 302 15.32 -1.98 7.38
C ARG A 302 16.62 -2.41 6.74
N GLY A 303 17.77 -1.87 7.19
CA GLY A 303 19.05 -2.28 6.64
C GLY A 303 20.24 -1.54 7.22
N ARG A 304 21.38 -1.72 6.55
CA ARG A 304 22.60 -0.97 6.79
C ARG A 304 23.18 -0.54 5.46
N PHE A 305 23.77 0.64 5.42
CA PHE A 305 24.43 1.17 4.24
C PHE A 305 25.85 1.61 4.61
N PRO A 306 26.90 0.94 4.09
CA PRO A 306 28.28 1.31 4.35
C PRO A 306 28.61 2.64 3.67
N VAL A 307 29.20 3.57 4.40
CA VAL A 307 29.57 4.90 3.90
C VAL A 307 31.02 5.23 4.23
N LYS A 308 31.67 5.95 3.31
CA LYS A 308 32.95 6.61 3.59
C LYS A 308 32.67 7.79 4.50
N ALA A 309 33.21 7.76 5.71
CA ALA A 309 32.99 8.77 6.74
C ALA A 309 34.26 9.11 7.51
N VAL A 310 34.31 10.32 8.08
CA VAL A 310 35.34 10.74 9.04
C VAL A 310 34.70 11.45 10.23
N PRO A 311 35.37 11.49 11.40
CA PRO A 311 34.88 12.26 12.54
C PRO A 311 34.64 13.74 12.18
N ALA A 312 33.51 14.27 12.63
CA ALA A 312 33.24 15.70 12.66
C ALA A 312 33.87 16.34 13.91
N ASP A 313 33.88 17.67 13.96
CA ASP A 313 34.38 18.40 15.14
C ASP A 313 33.43 18.29 16.35
N ALA A 314 32.15 18.01 16.08
CA ALA A 314 31.13 17.78 17.10
C ALA A 314 30.84 16.28 17.25
N ASP A 315 30.81 15.78 18.49
CA ASP A 315 30.51 14.37 18.81
C ASP A 315 29.09 13.93 18.46
N SER A 316 28.22 14.87 18.05
CA SER A 316 26.83 14.63 17.64
C SER A 316 26.66 14.59 16.11
N ASP A 317 27.76 14.47 15.36
CA ASP A 317 27.77 14.49 13.91
C ASP A 317 28.91 13.66 13.32
N VAL A 318 28.81 13.37 12.03
CA VAL A 318 29.83 12.69 11.22
C VAL A 318 29.91 13.36 9.85
N LEU A 319 31.10 13.42 9.27
CA LEU A 319 31.25 13.89 7.89
C LEU A 319 31.25 12.68 6.96
N VAL A 320 30.34 12.66 6.00
CA VAL A 320 30.14 11.57 5.04
C VAL A 320 30.48 12.05 3.64
N SER A 321 31.03 11.18 2.81
CA SER A 321 31.37 11.56 1.43
C SER A 321 30.12 12.02 0.66
N GLU A 322 30.25 13.06 -0.17
CA GLU A 322 29.12 13.59 -0.96
C GLU A 322 28.46 12.51 -1.82
N ARG A 323 29.26 11.61 -2.40
CA ARG A 323 28.76 10.49 -3.20
C ARG A 323 27.87 9.55 -2.39
N ASP A 324 28.28 9.24 -1.16
CA ASP A 324 27.49 8.36 -0.29
C ASP A 324 26.25 9.10 0.23
N LEU A 325 26.34 10.39 0.55
CA LEU A 325 25.18 11.22 0.89
C LEU A 325 24.15 11.25 -0.24
N GLN A 326 24.59 11.37 -1.50
CA GLN A 326 23.72 11.33 -2.67
C GLN A 326 22.91 10.02 -2.72
N GLN A 327 23.57 8.88 -2.50
CA GLN A 327 22.90 7.58 -2.44
C GLN A 327 21.99 7.45 -1.23
N LEU A 328 22.45 7.96 -0.08
CA LEU A 328 21.79 7.84 1.21
C LEU A 328 20.44 8.57 1.22
N PHE A 329 20.43 9.81 0.73
CA PHE A 329 19.23 10.66 0.68
C PHE A 329 18.47 10.56 -0.65
N GLY A 330 19.11 10.04 -1.70
CA GLY A 330 18.51 9.93 -3.03
C GLY A 330 18.31 11.28 -3.73
N TYR A 331 19.21 12.24 -3.51
CA TYR A 331 19.19 13.53 -4.21
C TYR A 331 19.98 13.47 -5.51
N ASN A 332 19.79 14.49 -6.36
CA ASN A 332 20.59 14.70 -7.56
C ASN A 332 21.63 15.77 -7.27
N SER A 333 22.85 15.59 -7.77
CA SER A 333 23.87 16.62 -7.67
C SER A 333 24.48 16.96 -9.02
N GLN A 334 24.75 18.24 -9.23
CA GLN A 334 25.37 18.78 -10.42
C GLN A 334 26.65 19.51 -10.03
N TRP A 335 27.78 19.00 -10.49
CA TRP A 335 29.09 19.56 -10.24
C TRP A 335 29.54 20.48 -11.39
N ASN A 336 29.97 21.69 -11.06
CA ASN A 336 30.61 22.61 -11.98
C ASN A 336 32.12 22.71 -11.65
N PRO A 337 33.02 22.13 -12.48
CA PRO A 337 34.45 22.12 -12.21
C PRO A 337 35.11 23.50 -12.29
N ASP A 338 34.61 24.41 -13.12
CA ASP A 338 35.20 25.74 -13.34
C ASP A 338 34.98 26.67 -12.15
N THR A 339 33.76 26.64 -11.61
CA THR A 339 33.37 27.46 -10.44
C THR A 339 33.61 26.75 -9.12
N LYS A 340 33.94 25.45 -9.17
CA LYS A 340 34.02 24.55 -8.02
C LYS A 340 32.75 24.54 -7.16
N LYS A 341 31.59 24.57 -7.82
CA LYS A 341 30.29 24.61 -7.15
C LYS A 341 29.49 23.35 -7.41
N LEU A 342 28.82 22.89 -6.37
CA LEU A 342 27.88 21.77 -6.38
C LEU A 342 26.47 22.31 -6.13
N ASP A 343 25.55 21.96 -7.02
CA ASP A 343 24.12 22.18 -6.82
C ASP A 343 23.45 20.85 -6.49
N ILE A 344 22.54 20.84 -5.52
CA ILE A 344 21.76 19.66 -5.12
C ILE A 344 20.28 19.94 -5.35
N LEU A 345 19.60 18.98 -5.99
CA LEU A 345 18.15 18.92 -6.11
C LEU A 345 17.63 17.66 -5.42
N TYR A 346 16.94 17.86 -4.31
CA TYR A 346 16.23 16.82 -3.58
C TYR A 346 14.73 16.92 -3.88
N VAL A 347 14.13 15.80 -4.27
CA VAL A 347 12.70 15.73 -4.57
C VAL A 347 12.01 14.89 -3.53
N ASP A 348 10.96 15.43 -2.94
CA ASP A 348 10.14 14.74 -1.96
C ASP A 348 8.92 14.10 -2.60
N TYR A 349 8.59 12.91 -2.13
CA TYR A 349 7.53 12.09 -2.66
C TYR A 349 6.64 11.56 -1.55
N LYS A 350 5.35 11.45 -1.84
CA LYS A 350 4.40 10.69 -1.02
C LYS A 350 3.92 9.47 -1.76
N VAL A 351 3.62 8.42 -1.01
CA VAL A 351 3.04 7.18 -1.53
C VAL A 351 1.63 7.04 -0.98
N ASP A 352 0.70 6.84 -1.88
CA ASP A 352 -0.69 6.52 -1.59
C ASP A 352 -0.88 5.01 -1.86
N ASP A 353 -1.21 4.25 -0.82
CA ASP A 353 -1.49 2.81 -0.88
C ASP A 353 -3.00 2.58 -1.03
N TYR A 354 -3.40 2.23 -2.25
CA TYR A 354 -4.76 1.87 -2.64
C TYR A 354 -5.11 0.42 -2.31
N GLY A 355 -4.14 -0.36 -1.83
CA GLY A 355 -4.32 -1.70 -1.30
C GLY A 355 -3.50 -2.74 -2.04
N LEU A 356 -2.37 -3.12 -1.45
CA LEU A 356 -1.70 -4.37 -1.78
C LEU A 356 -2.56 -5.58 -1.37
N PRO A 357 -2.53 -6.69 -2.12
CA PRO A 357 -3.30 -7.88 -1.80
C PRO A 357 -2.79 -8.52 -0.51
N ALA A 358 -3.71 -8.81 0.42
CA ALA A 358 -3.42 -9.54 1.65
C ALA A 358 -3.31 -11.07 1.45
N ASP A 359 -3.90 -11.59 0.38
CA ASP A 359 -3.80 -12.98 -0.09
C ASP A 359 -3.69 -12.94 -1.62
N TYR A 360 -3.03 -13.95 -2.20
CA TYR A 360 -2.87 -14.07 -3.63
C TYR A 360 -2.84 -15.54 -4.05
N ARG A 361 -3.83 -15.94 -4.85
CA ARG A 361 -4.09 -17.35 -5.18
C ARG A 361 -3.57 -17.77 -6.54
N ASN A 362 -2.91 -16.88 -7.29
CA ASN A 362 -2.40 -17.17 -8.62
C ASN A 362 -0.89 -17.42 -8.60
N TYR A 363 -0.38 -18.17 -9.58
CA TYR A 363 1.05 -18.50 -9.70
C TYR A 363 1.92 -17.35 -10.21
N TYR A 364 1.31 -16.24 -10.62
CA TYR A 364 2.01 -15.07 -11.13
C TYR A 364 1.43 -13.82 -10.51
N TYR A 365 2.27 -13.01 -9.85
CA TYR A 365 1.91 -11.69 -9.34
C TYR A 365 2.89 -10.66 -9.90
N ALA A 366 2.35 -9.54 -10.40
CA ALA A 366 3.15 -8.41 -10.84
C ALA A 366 2.87 -7.18 -9.95
N PRO A 367 3.55 -7.07 -8.79
CA PRO A 367 3.52 -5.86 -7.98
C PRO A 367 3.90 -4.67 -8.85
N ASN A 368 3.06 -3.65 -8.86
CA ASN A 368 3.32 -2.42 -9.60
C ASN A 368 3.00 -1.17 -8.77
N ALA A 369 3.61 -0.07 -9.21
CA ALA A 369 3.34 1.27 -8.72
C ALA A 369 3.27 2.22 -9.91
N VAL A 370 2.52 3.30 -9.76
CA VAL A 370 2.45 4.39 -10.74
C VAL A 370 3.00 5.66 -10.10
N GLY A 371 3.85 6.39 -10.80
CA GLY A 371 4.42 7.64 -10.33
C GLY A 371 4.03 8.84 -11.19
N TYR A 372 3.55 9.91 -10.54
CA TYR A 372 3.32 11.21 -11.15
C TYR A 372 4.43 12.17 -10.75
N MET A 373 5.36 12.43 -11.69
CA MET A 373 6.56 13.22 -11.43
C MET A 373 7.03 13.97 -12.67
N THR A 374 7.84 15.01 -12.48
CA THR A 374 8.40 15.82 -13.56
C THR A 374 9.41 15.06 -14.43
N GLY A 375 10.10 14.05 -13.86
CA GLY A 375 11.02 13.18 -14.59
C GLY A 375 12.37 13.81 -14.94
N THR A 376 12.72 14.94 -14.32
CA THR A 376 13.97 15.69 -14.60
C THR A 376 15.16 15.26 -13.74
N VAL A 377 15.03 14.17 -12.99
CA VAL A 377 16.01 13.71 -12.00
C VAL A 377 16.74 12.46 -12.48
N SER A 378 18.01 12.28 -12.12
CA SER A 378 18.76 11.05 -12.40
C SER A 378 18.50 9.94 -11.37
N GLN A 379 18.17 10.31 -10.13
CA GLN A 379 17.71 9.38 -9.09
C GLN A 379 16.19 9.19 -9.19
N PHE A 380 15.78 8.14 -9.91
CA PHE A 380 14.38 7.73 -9.98
C PHE A 380 13.99 6.84 -8.80
N PRO A 381 12.70 6.87 -8.41
CA PRO A 381 12.13 5.85 -7.54
C PRO A 381 12.33 4.44 -8.11
N GLU A 382 12.49 3.48 -7.21
CA GLU A 382 12.66 2.06 -7.52
C GLU A 382 11.70 1.26 -6.63
N LEU A 383 10.91 0.39 -7.24
CA LEU A 383 10.15 -0.64 -6.53
C LEU A 383 11.03 -1.88 -6.40
N ARG A 384 11.39 -2.23 -5.18
CA ARG A 384 12.30 -3.33 -4.84
C ARG A 384 11.56 -4.39 -4.07
N ILE A 385 11.88 -5.65 -4.38
CA ILE A 385 11.39 -6.80 -3.61
C ILE A 385 12.55 -7.59 -3.04
N LEU A 386 12.45 -7.91 -1.75
CA LEU A 386 13.37 -8.75 -1.02
C LEU A 386 12.68 -10.05 -0.61
N ASP A 387 13.24 -11.19 -0.98
CA ASP A 387 12.78 -12.49 -0.47
C ASP A 387 13.30 -12.70 0.95
N ARG A 388 12.39 -12.81 1.93
CA ARG A 388 12.73 -12.98 3.35
C ARG A 388 13.25 -14.37 3.68
N ARG A 389 12.91 -15.37 2.86
CA ARG A 389 13.27 -16.78 3.07
C ARG A 389 14.57 -17.14 2.36
N SER A 390 14.98 -16.34 1.38
CA SER A 390 16.28 -16.47 0.73
C SER A 390 17.41 -16.14 1.72
N ILE A 391 18.34 -17.09 1.90
CA ILE A 391 19.56 -16.88 2.71
C ILE A 391 20.39 -15.72 2.17
N ASP A 392 20.36 -15.52 0.84
CA ASP A 392 21.09 -14.45 0.16
C ASP A 392 20.27 -13.16 0.02
N ARG A 393 19.04 -13.11 0.55
CA ARG A 393 18.08 -11.99 0.45
C ARG A 393 18.06 -11.41 -0.96
N THR A 394 17.89 -12.26 -1.97
CA THR A 394 17.94 -11.85 -3.38
C THR A 394 16.97 -10.72 -3.64
N SER A 395 17.47 -9.58 -4.11
CA SER A 395 16.65 -8.41 -4.41
C SER A 395 16.32 -8.32 -5.89
N ARG A 396 15.06 -8.03 -6.22
CA ARG A 396 14.63 -7.71 -7.58
C ARG A 396 14.26 -6.23 -7.67
N ALA A 397 14.85 -5.53 -8.63
CA ALA A 397 14.51 -4.15 -8.97
C ALA A 397 13.40 -4.13 -10.02
N SER A 398 12.49 -3.18 -9.93
CA SER A 398 11.46 -2.96 -10.95
C SER A 398 12.02 -2.37 -12.24
N SER A 399 11.38 -2.73 -13.35
CA SER A 399 11.49 -1.92 -14.58
C SER A 399 10.73 -0.60 -14.41
N ILE A 400 11.19 0.45 -15.10
CA ILE A 400 10.51 1.75 -15.19
C ILE A 400 10.13 2.04 -16.63
N GLY A 401 8.89 2.49 -16.85
CA GLY A 401 8.39 2.90 -18.16
C GLY A 401 7.59 4.20 -18.10
N LEU A 402 7.78 5.10 -19.05
CA LEU A 402 6.91 6.26 -19.25
C LEU A 402 5.59 5.79 -19.87
N ILE A 403 4.46 6.15 -19.28
CA ILE A 403 3.12 5.91 -19.80
C ILE A 403 2.55 7.21 -20.36
N GLY A 404 2.11 7.16 -21.61
CA GLY A 404 1.45 8.27 -22.28
C GLY A 404 2.38 9.43 -22.60
N GLU A 405 1.81 10.64 -22.66
CA GLU A 405 2.55 11.85 -23.04
C GLU A 405 3.21 12.52 -21.83
N ALA A 406 4.51 12.84 -21.97
CA ALA A 406 5.25 13.53 -20.92
C ALA A 406 4.64 14.92 -20.64
N GLY A 407 4.50 15.26 -19.37
CA GLY A 407 3.93 16.54 -18.95
C GLY A 407 2.42 16.71 -19.18
N ALA A 408 1.70 15.67 -19.60
CA ALA A 408 0.27 15.75 -19.88
C ALA A 408 -0.64 15.51 -18.66
N TYR A 409 -0.07 15.17 -17.51
CA TYR A 409 -0.84 14.69 -16.36
C TYR A 409 -0.91 15.73 -15.23
N ASP A 410 -2.07 15.76 -14.58
CA ASP A 410 -2.35 16.52 -13.37
C ASP A 410 -2.65 15.53 -12.23
N TYR A 411 -1.95 15.62 -11.10
CA TYR A 411 -2.19 14.77 -9.93
C TYR A 411 -1.88 15.53 -8.64
N GLY A 412 -2.74 15.37 -7.62
CA GLY A 412 -2.52 16.00 -6.31
C GLY A 412 -2.43 17.53 -6.36
N GLY A 413 -3.14 18.17 -7.30
CA GLY A 413 -3.12 19.64 -7.50
C GLY A 413 -1.91 20.17 -8.27
N ARG A 414 -0.95 19.33 -8.65
CA ARG A 414 0.18 19.71 -9.50
C ARG A 414 -0.10 19.35 -10.95
N LYS A 415 0.37 20.20 -11.87
CA LYS A 415 0.17 20.08 -13.32
C LYS A 415 1.49 19.86 -14.04
N GLY A 416 1.42 19.38 -15.28
CA GLY A 416 2.62 19.23 -16.10
C GLY A 416 3.47 18.03 -15.70
N LEU A 417 2.85 17.00 -15.10
CA LEU A 417 3.54 15.80 -14.65
C LEU A 417 3.58 14.75 -15.76
N SER A 418 4.58 13.88 -15.67
CA SER A 418 4.68 12.67 -16.47
C SER A 418 4.26 11.47 -15.62
N LYS A 419 3.62 10.47 -16.25
CA LYS A 419 3.17 9.25 -15.60
C LYS A 419 4.18 8.12 -15.86
N TYR A 420 4.69 7.50 -14.81
CA TYR A 420 5.63 6.38 -14.90
C TYR A 420 5.03 5.13 -14.26
N GLN A 421 5.35 3.96 -14.80
CA GLN A 421 5.05 2.67 -14.19
C GLN A 421 6.31 2.02 -13.70
N PHE A 422 6.23 1.50 -12.47
CA PHE A 422 7.23 0.65 -11.85
C PHE A 422 6.61 -0.74 -11.72
N GLN A 423 7.23 -1.75 -12.29
CA GLN A 423 6.70 -3.11 -12.21
C GLN A 423 7.82 -4.12 -12.02
N THR A 424 7.52 -5.12 -11.19
CA THR A 424 8.35 -6.30 -10.96
C THR A 424 7.48 -7.55 -11.05
N GLU A 425 8.10 -8.72 -11.05
CA GLU A 425 7.42 -9.99 -11.28
C GLU A 425 7.82 -11.03 -10.26
N LEU A 426 6.79 -11.64 -9.69
CA LEU A 426 6.89 -12.77 -8.79
C LEU A 426 6.21 -13.97 -9.43
N ARG A 427 6.91 -15.09 -9.42
CA ARG A 427 6.44 -16.36 -9.95
C ARG A 427 6.48 -17.36 -8.81
N PHE A 428 5.37 -18.06 -8.63
CA PHE A 428 5.16 -18.98 -7.53
C PHE A 428 4.95 -20.41 -8.04
N ASP A 429 5.13 -21.33 -7.12
CA ASP A 429 4.61 -22.69 -7.16
C ASP A 429 3.79 -22.89 -5.87
N ILE A 430 3.40 -24.12 -5.57
CA ILE A 430 2.82 -24.47 -4.28
C ILE A 430 3.85 -24.27 -3.17
N GLY A 431 3.44 -23.57 -2.11
CA GLY A 431 4.27 -23.26 -0.97
C GLY A 431 3.88 -21.93 -0.33
N SER A 432 4.67 -21.52 0.64
CA SER A 432 4.50 -20.23 1.28
C SER A 432 5.66 -19.30 0.95
N TYR A 433 5.36 -18.04 0.74
CA TYR A 433 6.26 -17.02 0.25
C TYR A 433 6.12 -15.77 1.11
N GLY A 434 7.26 -15.17 1.47
CA GLY A 434 7.30 -13.95 2.26
C GLY A 434 8.25 -12.94 1.63
N TYR A 435 7.75 -11.76 1.31
CA TYR A 435 8.51 -10.70 0.67
C TYR A 435 8.40 -9.37 1.41
N ASP A 436 9.51 -8.63 1.45
CA ASP A 436 9.49 -7.21 1.75
C ASP A 436 9.40 -6.45 0.42
N LEU A 437 8.38 -5.59 0.28
CA LEU A 437 8.19 -4.69 -0.86
C LEU A 437 8.53 -3.27 -0.41
N ASP A 438 9.56 -2.69 -1.01
CA ASP A 438 10.01 -1.33 -0.71
C ASP A 438 9.91 -0.45 -1.95
N LEU A 439 9.34 0.74 -1.79
CA LEU A 439 9.48 1.82 -2.77
C LEU A 439 10.49 2.83 -2.23
N LYS A 440 11.57 3.07 -2.96
CA LYS A 440 12.70 3.87 -2.48
C LYS A 440 13.30 4.80 -3.54
N VAL A 441 14.06 5.79 -3.12
CA VAL A 441 14.93 6.61 -3.99
C VAL A 441 16.32 6.59 -3.37
N GLY A 442 17.32 6.03 -4.06
CA GLY A 442 18.61 5.70 -3.43
C GLY A 442 18.43 4.69 -2.29
N GLN A 443 18.74 5.09 -1.06
CA GLN A 443 18.48 4.33 0.18
C GLN A 443 17.28 4.87 0.97
N ARG A 444 16.70 6.00 0.58
CA ARG A 444 15.53 6.60 1.25
C ARG A 444 14.28 5.78 0.94
N ILE A 445 13.69 5.20 1.98
CA ILE A 445 12.45 4.42 1.89
C ILE A 445 11.26 5.38 1.88
N LEU A 446 10.43 5.30 0.83
CA LEU A 446 9.21 6.08 0.69
C LEU A 446 7.97 5.30 1.16
N PHE A 447 8.02 3.98 1.00
CA PHE A 447 6.99 3.04 1.42
C PHE A 447 7.60 1.66 1.62
N SER A 448 7.08 0.91 2.58
CA SER A 448 7.46 -0.48 2.83
C SER A 448 6.23 -1.26 3.25
N SER A 449 6.08 -2.48 2.73
CA SER A 449 5.02 -3.40 3.11
C SER A 449 5.50 -4.84 3.02
N GLU A 450 4.84 -5.72 3.78
CA GLU A 450 5.11 -7.15 3.78
C GLU A 450 4.04 -7.88 2.97
N LEU A 451 4.48 -8.79 2.11
CA LEU A 451 3.60 -9.67 1.34
C LEU A 451 3.81 -11.10 1.83
N GLU A 452 2.74 -11.73 2.28
CA GLU A 452 2.73 -13.15 2.67
C GLU A 452 1.69 -13.88 1.82
N PHE A 453 2.17 -14.83 1.02
CA PHE A 453 1.31 -15.64 0.16
C PHE A 453 1.48 -17.11 0.49
N ASN A 454 0.38 -17.84 0.59
CA ASN A 454 0.39 -19.28 0.82
C ASN A 454 -0.49 -19.98 -0.21
N LEU A 455 0.16 -20.59 -1.19
CA LEU A 455 -0.50 -21.32 -2.26
C LEU A 455 -0.50 -22.80 -1.91
N THR A 456 -1.68 -23.39 -1.78
CA THR A 456 -1.86 -24.84 -1.73
C THR A 456 -2.57 -25.32 -2.99
N PRO A 457 -2.49 -26.60 -3.35
CA PRO A 457 -3.24 -27.13 -4.49
C PRO A 457 -4.72 -26.74 -4.43
N GLU A 458 -5.32 -26.80 -3.24
CA GLU A 458 -6.73 -26.56 -2.98
C GLU A 458 -7.14 -25.08 -3.11
N THR A 459 -6.23 -24.15 -2.86
CA THR A 459 -6.54 -22.70 -2.86
C THR A 459 -6.12 -22.00 -4.14
N ALA A 460 -5.19 -22.57 -4.90
CA ALA A 460 -4.62 -21.91 -6.07
C ALA A 460 -5.56 -21.91 -7.27
N ASP A 461 -5.63 -20.76 -7.94
CA ASP A 461 -6.38 -20.61 -9.20
C ASP A 461 -5.66 -21.35 -10.33
N PRO A 462 -6.37 -22.18 -11.12
CA PRO A 462 -5.71 -23.03 -12.11
C PRO A 462 -5.12 -22.26 -13.28
N VAL A 463 -5.79 -21.21 -13.75
CA VAL A 463 -5.34 -20.40 -14.89
C VAL A 463 -4.36 -19.34 -14.40
N ILE A 464 -3.19 -19.27 -15.02
CA ILE A 464 -2.15 -18.31 -14.65
C ILE A 464 -2.48 -16.94 -15.26
N ASP A 465 -2.67 -15.95 -14.40
CA ASP A 465 -3.10 -14.61 -14.81
C ASP A 465 -1.90 -13.70 -15.12
N TYR A 466 -1.41 -13.80 -16.35
CA TYR A 466 -0.40 -12.88 -16.84
C TYR A 466 -1.02 -11.52 -17.19
N PRO A 467 -0.41 -10.39 -16.79
CA PRO A 467 -0.82 -9.08 -17.28
C PRO A 467 -0.72 -9.04 -18.81
N ASP A 468 -1.46 -8.13 -19.45
CA ASP A 468 -1.35 -7.96 -20.90
C ASP A 468 0.11 -7.75 -21.30
N PRO A 469 0.60 -8.48 -22.31
CA PRO A 469 2.02 -8.55 -22.58
C PRO A 469 2.49 -7.25 -23.21
N THR A 470 2.87 -6.28 -22.39
CA THR A 470 3.63 -5.11 -22.83
C THR A 470 5.12 -5.42 -22.98
N GLY A 471 5.55 -6.67 -22.75
CA GLY A 471 6.94 -7.11 -22.93
C GLY A 471 7.20 -8.58 -23.27
N PHE A 472 6.24 -9.49 -23.07
CA PHE A 472 6.45 -10.94 -23.26
C PHE A 472 6.18 -11.48 -24.66
N GLY A 473 5.53 -10.70 -25.52
CA GLY A 473 4.94 -11.21 -26.75
C GLY A 473 3.54 -11.79 -26.51
N GLU A 474 2.87 -12.21 -27.58
CA GLU A 474 1.51 -12.71 -27.49
C GLU A 474 1.47 -14.13 -26.91
N ILE A 475 0.52 -14.40 -26.01
CA ILE A 475 0.21 -15.73 -25.47
C ILE A 475 -1.29 -16.03 -25.63
N SER A 476 -1.65 -17.32 -25.64
CA SER A 476 -3.06 -17.72 -25.61
C SER A 476 -3.74 -17.31 -24.30
N ARG A 477 -4.97 -16.79 -24.39
CA ARG A 477 -5.83 -16.49 -23.25
C ARG A 477 -6.87 -17.60 -23.13
N ILE A 478 -6.77 -18.42 -22.10
CA ILE A 478 -7.58 -19.63 -21.94
C ILE A 478 -8.49 -19.56 -20.72
N SER A 479 -9.58 -20.32 -20.76
CA SER A 479 -10.45 -20.62 -19.64
C SER A 479 -10.86 -22.09 -19.69
N PHE A 480 -11.15 -22.71 -18.55
CA PHE A 480 -11.57 -24.11 -18.46
C PHE A 480 -13.04 -24.19 -18.10
N ASP A 481 -13.77 -25.03 -18.84
CA ASP A 481 -15.14 -25.44 -18.51
C ASP A 481 -15.09 -26.56 -17.46
N GLN A 482 -14.14 -27.49 -17.61
CA GLN A 482 -13.86 -28.57 -16.66
C GLN A 482 -12.38 -28.95 -16.67
N PRO A 483 -11.78 -29.32 -15.53
CA PRO A 483 -12.32 -29.08 -14.18
C PRO A 483 -12.38 -27.58 -13.88
N ALA A 484 -13.42 -27.16 -13.14
CA ALA A 484 -13.62 -25.74 -12.81
C ALA A 484 -12.66 -25.23 -11.71
N GLN A 485 -12.07 -26.14 -10.93
CA GLN A 485 -11.15 -25.84 -9.84
C GLN A 485 -9.76 -26.41 -10.14
N GLY A 486 -8.72 -25.78 -9.60
CA GLY A 486 -7.33 -26.24 -9.77
C GLY A 486 -7.03 -27.56 -9.09
N TYR A 487 -7.70 -27.87 -7.98
CA TYR A 487 -7.61 -29.14 -7.29
C TYR A 487 -8.85 -30.00 -7.55
N THR A 488 -8.65 -31.28 -7.84
CA THR A 488 -9.73 -32.25 -7.98
C THR A 488 -9.38 -33.54 -7.25
N GLU A 489 -10.22 -33.90 -6.29
CA GLU A 489 -10.18 -35.19 -5.63
C GLU A 489 -11.22 -36.13 -6.29
N THR A 490 -10.79 -37.28 -6.81
CA THR A 490 -11.67 -38.15 -7.61
C THR A 490 -11.25 -39.62 -7.61
N GLU A 491 -12.24 -40.52 -7.62
CA GLU A 491 -12.06 -41.97 -7.84
C GLU A 491 -12.04 -42.35 -9.33
N ALA A 492 -12.33 -41.40 -10.23
CA ALA A 492 -12.31 -41.66 -11.66
C ALA A 492 -10.89 -41.99 -12.13
N ALA A 493 -10.75 -43.01 -12.97
CA ALA A 493 -9.45 -43.40 -13.55
C ALA A 493 -8.89 -42.34 -14.51
N GLU A 494 -9.76 -41.48 -15.05
CA GLU A 494 -9.43 -40.45 -16.02
C GLU A 494 -10.21 -39.17 -15.69
N VAL A 495 -9.58 -38.01 -15.91
CA VAL A 495 -10.20 -36.68 -15.77
C VAL A 495 -10.15 -35.97 -17.11
N VAL A 496 -11.31 -35.46 -17.53
CA VAL A 496 -11.46 -34.67 -18.76
C VAL A 496 -11.17 -33.20 -18.48
N PHE A 497 -10.32 -32.62 -19.31
CA PHE A 497 -10.01 -31.20 -19.34
C PHE A 497 -10.58 -30.62 -20.62
N SER A 498 -11.37 -29.55 -20.52
CA SER A 498 -11.90 -28.85 -21.68
C SER A 498 -12.12 -27.37 -21.39
N GLY A 499 -12.08 -26.56 -22.44
CA GLY A 499 -12.21 -25.12 -22.27
C GLY A 499 -12.20 -24.35 -23.58
N THR A 500 -12.04 -23.03 -23.45
CA THR A 500 -12.00 -22.09 -24.57
C THR A 500 -10.74 -21.24 -24.55
N ALA A 501 -10.30 -20.80 -25.73
CA ALA A 501 -9.21 -19.86 -25.92
C ALA A 501 -9.74 -18.58 -26.59
N SER A 502 -9.96 -17.52 -25.81
CA SER A 502 -10.45 -16.23 -26.30
C SER A 502 -9.41 -15.51 -27.17
N LYS A 503 -8.12 -15.78 -26.93
CA LYS A 503 -7.00 -15.46 -27.81
C LYS A 503 -6.18 -16.72 -28.02
N ARG A 504 -5.80 -17.00 -29.26
CA ARG A 504 -4.99 -18.17 -29.65
C ARG A 504 -3.65 -17.72 -30.19
N VAL A 505 -2.59 -18.31 -29.67
CA VAL A 505 -1.23 -18.16 -30.19
C VAL A 505 -0.69 -19.56 -30.47
N GLY A 506 -0.25 -19.79 -31.70
CA GLY A 506 0.14 -21.12 -32.17
C GLY A 506 -1.06 -21.98 -32.61
N SER A 507 -0.82 -23.29 -32.72
CA SER A 507 -1.82 -24.27 -33.23
C SER A 507 -2.49 -25.11 -32.13
N GLY A 508 -2.02 -24.99 -30.89
CA GLY A 508 -2.50 -25.78 -29.76
C GLY A 508 -1.78 -25.43 -28.46
N LEU A 509 -1.98 -26.28 -27.46
CA LEU A 509 -1.38 -26.23 -26.14
C LEU A 509 -0.50 -27.46 -25.92
N THR A 510 0.57 -27.31 -25.16
CA THR A 510 1.37 -28.46 -24.70
C THR A 510 0.96 -28.83 -23.28
N VAL A 511 0.62 -30.10 -23.03
CA VAL A 511 0.27 -30.60 -21.69
C VAL A 511 1.42 -31.44 -21.14
N LEU A 512 1.80 -31.17 -19.90
CA LEU A 512 2.72 -31.96 -19.10
C LEU A 512 1.94 -32.60 -17.95
N VAL A 513 2.08 -33.91 -17.80
CA VAL A 513 1.56 -34.67 -16.67
C VAL A 513 2.74 -35.12 -15.86
N GLU A 514 2.80 -34.69 -14.61
CA GLU A 514 3.91 -34.92 -13.70
C GLU A 514 3.39 -35.61 -12.45
N ARG A 515 4.15 -36.58 -11.92
CA ARG A 515 3.78 -37.34 -10.73
C ARG A 515 4.61 -36.89 -9.54
N GLN A 516 3.96 -36.67 -8.42
CA GLN A 516 4.67 -36.39 -7.17
C GLN A 516 5.45 -37.62 -6.74
N VAL A 517 6.69 -37.43 -6.29
CA VAL A 517 7.56 -38.52 -5.84
C VAL A 517 7.84 -38.45 -4.34
N TYR A 518 8.28 -39.57 -3.78
CA TYR A 518 8.64 -39.67 -2.37
C TYR A 518 9.80 -38.71 -2.04
N GLY A 519 9.65 -37.91 -0.98
CA GLY A 519 10.61 -36.87 -0.60
C GLY A 519 10.29 -35.47 -1.17
N GLY A 520 9.23 -35.34 -1.96
CA GLY A 520 8.78 -34.08 -2.55
C GLY A 520 9.28 -33.89 -3.99
N GLY A 521 8.70 -32.93 -4.71
CA GLY A 521 8.97 -32.69 -6.12
C GLY A 521 8.09 -33.52 -7.08
N TYR A 522 8.33 -33.34 -8.37
CA TYR A 522 7.53 -33.91 -9.46
C TYR A 522 8.43 -34.46 -10.57
N GLU A 523 8.09 -35.63 -11.10
CA GLU A 523 8.74 -36.23 -12.26
C GLU A 523 7.79 -36.25 -13.45
N LEU A 524 8.30 -35.92 -14.64
CA LEU A 524 7.52 -35.94 -15.87
C LEU A 524 7.13 -37.37 -16.24
N ASP A 525 5.83 -37.63 -16.39
CA ASP A 525 5.28 -38.91 -16.81
C ASP A 525 4.84 -38.89 -18.28
N LYS A 526 4.06 -37.87 -18.66
CA LYS A 526 3.59 -37.70 -20.05
C LYS A 526 3.74 -36.26 -20.51
N LYS A 527 4.03 -36.10 -21.81
CA LYS A 527 3.98 -34.83 -22.53
C LYS A 527 3.27 -35.05 -23.87
N PHE A 528 2.30 -34.22 -24.20
CA PHE A 528 1.58 -34.29 -25.47
C PHE A 528 1.00 -32.93 -25.89
N GLU A 529 0.66 -32.79 -27.17
CA GLU A 529 0.07 -31.58 -27.74
C GLU A 529 -1.46 -31.72 -27.82
N VAL A 530 -2.17 -30.62 -27.61
CA VAL A 530 -3.62 -30.50 -27.66
C VAL A 530 -3.97 -29.44 -28.69
N PRO A 531 -4.53 -29.79 -29.86
CA PRO A 531 -4.86 -28.82 -30.88
C PRO A 531 -6.04 -27.94 -30.46
N PHE A 532 -6.10 -26.72 -31.01
CA PHE A 532 -7.32 -25.91 -30.94
C PHE A 532 -8.32 -26.35 -32.01
N GLU A 533 -9.54 -26.69 -31.58
CA GLU A 533 -10.68 -26.96 -32.44
C GLU A 533 -11.61 -25.73 -32.44
N GLY A 534 -11.40 -24.83 -33.40
CA GLY A 534 -12.02 -23.50 -33.34
C GLY A 534 -11.46 -22.72 -32.15
N ASP A 535 -12.35 -22.22 -31.29
CA ASP A 535 -12.01 -21.56 -30.03
C ASP A 535 -11.93 -22.53 -28.84
N ARG A 536 -12.07 -23.85 -29.06
CA ARG A 536 -12.10 -24.86 -28.00
C ARG A 536 -10.85 -25.74 -27.96
N PHE A 537 -10.63 -26.37 -26.82
CA PHE A 537 -9.65 -27.45 -26.64
C PHE A 537 -10.21 -28.51 -25.68
N SER A 538 -9.74 -29.75 -25.81
CA SER A 538 -10.11 -30.84 -24.91
C SER A 538 -9.02 -31.92 -24.86
N PHE A 539 -8.80 -32.51 -23.69
CA PHE A 539 -7.89 -33.64 -23.48
C PHE A 539 -8.26 -34.42 -22.22
N THR A 540 -7.64 -35.59 -22.02
CA THR A 540 -7.87 -36.45 -20.86
C THR A 540 -6.55 -36.79 -20.18
N VAL A 541 -6.55 -36.89 -18.85
CA VAL A 541 -5.39 -37.29 -18.05
C VAL A 541 -5.77 -38.42 -17.10
N ASP A 542 -4.94 -39.46 -17.06
CA ASP A 542 -5.09 -40.57 -16.13
C ASP A 542 -4.79 -40.13 -14.69
N THR A 543 -5.60 -40.59 -13.74
CA THR A 543 -5.34 -40.39 -12.32
C THR A 543 -4.36 -41.44 -11.79
N LEU A 544 -3.59 -41.08 -10.77
CA LEU A 544 -2.73 -42.04 -10.09
C LEU A 544 -3.54 -43.02 -9.26
N ASP A 545 -3.18 -44.30 -9.33
CA ASP A 545 -3.72 -45.34 -8.46
C ASP A 545 -3.03 -45.38 -7.08
N ASP A 546 -2.63 -44.22 -6.55
CA ASP A 546 -2.04 -44.08 -5.23
C ASP A 546 -2.51 -42.78 -4.57
N TYR A 547 -3.31 -42.89 -3.52
CA TYR A 547 -3.88 -41.75 -2.77
C TYR A 547 -2.83 -40.89 -2.06
N ARG A 548 -1.58 -41.35 -1.96
CA ARG A 548 -0.50 -40.65 -1.26
C ARG A 548 0.17 -39.57 -2.10
N TYR A 549 0.06 -39.63 -3.43
CA TYR A 549 0.77 -38.76 -4.35
C TYR A 549 -0.19 -37.93 -5.20
N LEU A 550 0.23 -36.72 -5.55
CA LEU A 550 -0.49 -35.85 -6.48
C LEU A 550 -0.05 -36.08 -7.93
N THR A 551 -1.00 -35.96 -8.85
CA THR A 551 -0.69 -35.71 -10.27
C THR A 551 -0.77 -34.21 -10.50
N LYS A 552 0.31 -33.59 -10.98
CA LYS A 552 0.30 -32.20 -11.44
C LYS A 552 0.15 -32.18 -12.96
N VAL A 553 -0.83 -31.42 -13.45
CA VAL A 553 -1.07 -31.19 -14.87
C VAL A 553 -0.71 -29.75 -15.19
N THR A 554 0.36 -29.54 -15.95
CA THR A 554 0.78 -28.21 -16.40
C THR A 554 0.41 -28.04 -17.86
N VAL A 555 -0.39 -27.02 -18.17
CA VAL A 555 -0.75 -26.64 -19.54
C VAL A 555 0.12 -25.47 -19.95
N ARG A 556 0.74 -25.55 -21.13
CA ARG A 556 1.61 -24.53 -21.70
C ARG A 556 1.06 -24.00 -23.02
N SER A 557 1.27 -22.72 -23.24
CA SER A 557 1.01 -22.06 -24.52
C SER A 557 2.32 -21.57 -25.11
N GLN A 558 2.36 -21.60 -26.44
CA GLN A 558 3.34 -20.87 -27.20
C GLN A 558 3.20 -19.37 -26.91
N VAL A 559 4.35 -18.72 -26.75
CA VAL A 559 4.52 -17.27 -26.69
C VAL A 559 5.24 -16.83 -27.95
N SER A 560 4.74 -15.79 -28.62
CA SER A 560 5.34 -15.24 -29.84
C SER A 560 5.78 -13.79 -29.65
N TYR A 561 7.05 -13.52 -29.90
CA TYR A 561 7.64 -12.18 -29.84
C TYR A 561 8.59 -11.97 -31.02
N PRO A 562 9.01 -10.73 -31.35
CA PRO A 562 9.74 -10.45 -32.60
C PRO A 562 11.04 -11.22 -32.81
N ARG A 563 11.64 -11.81 -31.76
CA ARG A 563 12.91 -12.54 -31.84
C ARG A 563 12.75 -14.07 -31.76
N GLY A 564 11.53 -14.60 -31.64
CA GLY A 564 11.31 -16.04 -31.61
C GLY A 564 10.03 -16.47 -30.90
N THR A 565 9.96 -17.76 -30.59
CA THR A 565 8.85 -18.34 -29.85
C THR A 565 9.37 -19.27 -28.75
N TYR A 566 8.69 -19.32 -27.62
CA TYR A 566 8.98 -20.24 -26.51
C TYR A 566 7.68 -20.69 -25.85
N GLU A 567 7.73 -21.69 -24.97
CA GLU A 567 6.57 -22.19 -24.22
C GLU A 567 6.50 -21.58 -22.83
N MET A 568 5.31 -21.20 -22.38
CA MET A 568 5.05 -20.68 -21.04
C MET A 568 3.85 -21.40 -20.43
N ASP A 569 3.93 -21.74 -19.14
CA ASP A 569 2.80 -22.30 -18.39
C ASP A 569 1.62 -21.32 -18.46
N VAL A 570 0.40 -21.80 -18.71
CA VAL A 570 -0.84 -21.01 -18.74
C VAL A 570 -1.89 -21.56 -17.80
N ALA A 571 -1.76 -22.82 -17.37
CA ALA A 571 -2.55 -23.35 -16.28
C ALA A 571 -1.82 -24.48 -15.54
N ARG A 572 -2.20 -24.69 -14.28
CA ARG A 572 -1.76 -25.79 -13.43
C ARG A 572 -2.95 -26.40 -12.69
N PHE A 573 -3.00 -27.73 -12.66
CA PHE A 573 -4.01 -28.48 -11.92
C PHE A 573 -3.34 -29.58 -11.10
N TYR A 574 -4.04 -30.02 -10.05
CA TYR A 574 -3.62 -31.09 -9.16
C TYR A 574 -4.76 -32.08 -8.99
N LEU A 575 -4.48 -33.35 -9.32
CA LEU A 575 -5.40 -34.45 -9.16
C LEU A 575 -4.95 -35.34 -8.00
N LYS A 576 -5.90 -35.78 -7.18
CA LYS A 576 -5.64 -36.70 -6.08
C LYS A 576 -6.72 -37.78 -6.01
N LYS A 577 -6.30 -39.01 -5.72
CA LYS A 577 -7.23 -40.08 -5.37
C LYS A 577 -7.64 -39.96 -3.89
N PRO A 578 -8.93 -40.06 -3.54
CA PRO A 578 -9.37 -40.04 -2.16
C PRO A 578 -8.70 -41.12 -1.32
N ARG A 579 -8.53 -40.83 -0.04
CA ARG A 579 -8.08 -41.86 0.90
C ARG A 579 -9.19 -42.90 1.06
N PRO A 580 -8.89 -44.22 0.96
CA PRO A 580 -9.88 -45.26 1.20
C PRO A 580 -10.51 -45.08 2.59
N GLN A 581 -11.84 -45.07 2.66
CA GLN A 581 -12.55 -45.08 3.95
C GLN A 581 -12.35 -46.46 4.59
N SER A 582 -11.76 -46.48 5.78
CA SER A 582 -11.44 -47.67 6.57
C SER A 582 -12.65 -48.27 7.27
#